data_AF-A0A015JAJ5-F1
#
_entry.id   AF-A0A015JAJ5-F1
#
_cell.length_a   1.000
_cell.length_b   1.000
_cell.length_c   1.000
_cell.angle_alpha   90.00
_cell.angle_beta   90.00
_cell.angle_gamma   90.00
#
_symmetry.space_group_name_H-M   'P 1'
#
loop_
_entity.id
_entity.type
_entity.pdbx_description
1 polymer ?
#
loop_
_entity_poly.entity_id
_entity_poly.type
_entity_poly.pdbx_seq_one_letter_code
_entity_poly.pdbx_strand_id
1 'polypeptide(L)'
;MSRLINSPNNNLSSISINSLSNRRRRARNLLASINMARIFPPFMNNIRRIRTLLAHNNRRPRRRAYNGFDLFVIIVSEEARDHNEGSDCYVIRIVANALWRRSTRFQKNDYIQLAQIVNSSSR
;
A
#
# COMPACT_ATOMS: atom_id res chain seq x y z
N MET A 1 -24.91 -34.87 36.18
CA MET A 1 -24.32 -35.23 34.88
C MET A 1 -23.97 -33.96 34.13
N SER A 2 -22.68 -33.68 34.06
CA SER A 2 -22.10 -32.38 33.67
C SER A 2 -22.02 -32.25 32.16
N ARG A 3 -22.51 -31.13 31.62
CA ARG A 3 -22.40 -30.79 30.19
C ARG A 3 -20.98 -30.30 29.89
N LEU A 4 -20.29 -30.99 28.98
CA LEU A 4 -19.00 -30.57 28.41
C LEU A 4 -19.23 -29.36 27.50
N ILE A 5 -18.74 -28.19 27.92
CA ILE A 5 -18.65 -27.00 27.07
C ILE A 5 -17.34 -27.12 26.31
N ASN A 6 -17.40 -27.51 25.03
CA ASN A 6 -16.27 -27.41 24.13
C ASN A 6 -15.99 -25.92 23.85
N SER A 7 -14.84 -25.49 24.33
CA SER A 7 -14.22 -24.18 24.14
C SER A 7 -13.91 -23.92 22.66
N PRO A 8 -14.33 -22.80 22.05
CA PRO A 8 -13.66 -22.28 20.88
C PRO A 8 -12.42 -21.52 21.37
N ASN A 9 -11.27 -22.16 21.20
CA ASN A 9 -9.95 -21.60 21.45
C ASN A 9 -9.78 -20.29 20.66
N ASN A 10 -9.76 -19.17 21.37
CA ASN A 10 -9.45 -17.84 20.85
C ASN A 10 -7.95 -17.74 20.47
N ASN A 11 -7.54 -18.42 19.40
CA ASN A 11 -6.23 -18.22 18.78
C ASN A 11 -6.28 -17.09 17.75
N LEU A 12 -6.66 -15.90 18.21
CA LEU A 12 -6.48 -14.66 17.48
C LEU A 12 -5.34 -13.90 18.16
N SER A 13 -4.12 -13.99 17.61
CA SER A 13 -2.95 -13.10 17.83
C SER A 13 -1.62 -13.79 18.13
N SER A 14 -1.14 -14.63 17.23
CA SER A 14 0.31 -14.70 17.03
C SER A 14 0.61 -14.85 15.54
N ILE A 15 0.84 -13.72 14.88
CA ILE A 15 1.61 -13.73 13.63
C ILE A 15 2.95 -14.35 14.02
N SER A 16 3.19 -15.60 13.62
CA SER A 16 4.42 -16.35 13.90
C SER A 16 5.62 -15.44 13.70
N ILE A 17 6.53 -15.35 14.67
CA ILE A 17 7.71 -14.48 14.62
C ILE A 17 8.50 -14.70 13.32
N ASN A 18 8.51 -15.93 12.82
CA ASN A 18 9.11 -16.32 11.54
C ASN A 18 8.43 -15.65 10.34
N SER A 19 7.11 -15.45 10.38
CA SER A 19 6.38 -14.74 9.33
C SER A 19 6.65 -13.23 9.35
N LEU A 20 6.82 -12.62 10.53
CA LEU A 20 7.14 -11.19 10.65
C LEU A 20 8.59 -10.90 10.24
N SER A 21 9.55 -11.73 10.67
CA SER A 21 10.96 -11.60 10.30
C SER A 21 11.15 -11.76 8.78
N ASN A 22 10.45 -12.72 8.17
CA ASN A 22 10.42 -12.90 6.72
C ASN A 22 9.84 -11.68 5.98
N ARG A 23 8.73 -11.09 6.46
CA ARG A 23 8.17 -9.86 5.87
C ARG A 23 9.14 -8.68 5.98
N ARG A 24 9.82 -8.51 7.11
CA ARG A 24 10.83 -7.44 7.27
C ARG A 24 12.01 -7.63 6.32
N ARG A 25 12.47 -8.86 6.11
CA ARG A 25 13.53 -9.16 5.12
C ARG A 25 13.07 -8.83 3.70
N ARG A 26 11.88 -9.30 3.31
CA ARG A 26 11.28 -9.01 2.01
C ARG A 26 11.11 -7.51 1.76
N ALA A 27 10.63 -6.76 2.76
CA ALA A 27 10.53 -5.31 2.68
C ALA A 27 11.88 -4.63 2.45
N ARG A 28 12.97 -5.11 3.08
CA ARG A 28 14.32 -4.58 2.83
C ARG A 28 14.79 -4.86 1.41
N ASN A 29 14.57 -6.08 0.91
CA ASN A 29 14.93 -6.44 -0.47
C ASN A 29 14.15 -5.60 -1.49
N LEU A 30 12.84 -5.47 -1.29
CA LEU A 30 11.98 -4.64 -2.15
C LEU A 30 12.39 -3.16 -2.10
N LEU A 31 12.71 -2.62 -0.92
CA LEU A 31 13.17 -1.24 -0.78
C LEU A 31 14.45 -0.97 -1.58
N ALA A 32 15.34 -1.98 -1.70
CA ALA A 32 16.57 -1.88 -2.47
C ALA A 32 16.35 -2.04 -3.99
N SER A 33 15.28 -2.70 -4.41
CA SER A 33 15.01 -2.99 -5.83
C SER A 33 14.07 -1.98 -6.51
N ILE A 34 13.31 -1.21 -5.73
CA ILE A 34 12.35 -0.24 -6.24
C ILE A 34 13.02 0.81 -7.14
N ASN A 35 12.42 1.05 -8.30
CA ASN A 35 12.80 2.16 -9.15
C ASN A 35 12.11 3.47 -8.73
N MET A 36 12.86 4.36 -8.08
CA MET A 36 12.35 5.66 -7.61
C MET A 36 11.84 6.57 -8.74
N ALA A 37 12.36 6.44 -9.97
CA ALA A 37 11.91 7.23 -11.11
C ALA A 37 10.50 6.84 -11.61
N ARG A 38 10.03 5.64 -11.27
CA ARG A 38 8.65 5.19 -11.55
C ARG A 38 7.66 5.61 -10.46
N ILE A 39 8.17 6.14 -9.35
CA ILE A 39 7.39 6.62 -8.22
C ILE A 39 7.33 8.16 -8.21
N PHE A 40 8.46 8.84 -8.46
CA PHE A 40 8.55 10.30 -8.41
C PHE A 40 9.00 10.90 -9.76
N PRO A 41 8.31 11.94 -10.28
CA PRO A 41 6.99 12.38 -9.85
C PRO A 41 5.92 11.30 -10.14
N PRO A 42 4.76 11.33 -9.47
CA PRO A 42 3.66 10.45 -9.86
C PRO A 42 3.29 10.73 -11.32
N PHE A 43 2.73 9.74 -12.04
CA PHE A 43 2.30 9.87 -13.44
C PHE A 43 1.09 10.83 -13.60
N MET A 44 1.23 12.11 -13.22
CA MET A 44 0.20 13.14 -13.23
C MET A 44 -0.46 13.29 -14.60
N ASN A 45 0.34 13.10 -15.67
CA ASN A 45 -0.12 13.23 -17.05
C ASN A 45 -0.95 12.01 -17.52
N ASN A 46 -1.06 10.94 -16.71
CA ASN A 46 -1.81 9.74 -17.04
C ASN A 46 -2.86 9.41 -15.97
N ILE A 47 -3.79 10.34 -15.76
CA ILE A 47 -4.94 10.19 -14.86
C ILE A 47 -5.73 8.91 -15.17
N ARG A 48 -5.84 8.51 -16.46
CA ARG A 48 -6.51 7.27 -16.86
C ARG A 48 -5.87 6.05 -16.21
N ARG A 49 -4.53 5.93 -16.28
CA ARG A 49 -3.79 4.84 -15.62
C ARG A 49 -4.03 4.82 -14.12
N ILE A 50 -4.01 5.99 -13.48
CA ILE A 50 -4.26 6.10 -12.03
C ILE A 50 -5.68 5.63 -11.69
N ARG A 51 -6.70 6.03 -12.46
CA ARG A 51 -8.08 5.56 -12.28
C ARG A 51 -8.19 4.05 -12.46
N THR A 52 -7.52 3.47 -13.46
CA THR A 52 -7.48 2.01 -13.65
C THR A 52 -6.87 1.31 -12.44
N LEU A 53 -5.76 1.82 -11.90
CA LEU A 53 -5.13 1.28 -10.70
C LEU A 53 -6.04 1.38 -9.47
N LEU A 54 -6.79 2.48 -9.34
CA LEU A 54 -7.75 2.67 -8.25
C LEU A 54 -8.92 1.69 -8.38
N ALA A 55 -9.46 1.48 -9.59
CA ALA A 55 -10.55 0.55 -9.84
C ALA A 55 -10.16 -0.90 -9.49
N HIS A 56 -8.96 -1.35 -9.89
CA HIS A 56 -8.49 -2.71 -9.61
C HIS A 56 -8.23 -2.96 -8.11
N ASN A 57 -7.90 -1.92 -7.34
CA ASN A 57 -7.69 -2.03 -5.90
C ASN A 57 -9.01 -1.99 -5.09
N ASN A 58 -10.12 -1.53 -5.68
CA ASN A 58 -11.39 -1.38 -4.97
C ASN A 58 -12.27 -2.62 -5.12
N ARG A 59 -12.05 -3.62 -4.25
CA ARG A 59 -13.04 -4.70 -4.03
C ARG A 59 -14.29 -4.22 -3.29
N ARG A 60 -14.25 -3.04 -2.66
CA ARG A 60 -15.36 -2.41 -1.94
C ARG A 60 -15.35 -0.89 -2.13
N PRO A 61 -16.51 -0.21 -2.09
CA PRO A 61 -16.59 1.24 -2.14
C PRO A 61 -15.80 1.86 -0.98
N ARG A 62 -14.89 2.78 -1.27
CA ARG A 62 -14.19 3.55 -0.22
C ARG A 62 -15.14 4.54 0.42
N ARG A 63 -15.11 4.59 1.76
CA ARG A 63 -15.88 5.55 2.58
C ARG A 63 -15.20 6.91 2.74
N ARG A 64 -13.95 7.06 2.28
CA ARG A 64 -13.17 8.30 2.40
C ARG A 64 -12.39 8.60 1.12
N ALA A 65 -12.23 9.89 0.86
CA ALA A 65 -11.34 10.43 -0.16
C ALA A 65 -9.92 9.86 -0.05
N TYR A 66 -9.21 9.79 -1.18
CA TYR A 66 -7.79 9.42 -1.19
C TYR A 66 -6.98 10.59 -0.66
N ASN A 67 -6.01 10.32 0.21
CA ASN A 67 -4.96 11.28 0.52
C ASN A 67 -3.71 10.98 -0.33
N GLY A 68 -2.73 11.89 -0.32
CA GLY A 68 -1.50 11.71 -1.11
C GLY A 68 -0.75 10.42 -0.77
N PHE A 69 -0.72 10.03 0.51
CA PHE A 69 -0.09 8.78 0.93
C PHE A 69 -0.83 7.52 0.46
N ASP A 70 -2.17 7.55 0.38
CA ASP A 70 -2.95 6.43 -0.16
C ASP A 70 -2.58 6.19 -1.63
N LEU A 71 -2.48 7.27 -2.43
CA LEU A 71 -2.07 7.19 -3.83
C LEU A 71 -0.60 6.76 -3.97
N PHE A 72 0.26 7.24 -3.09
CA PHE A 72 1.65 6.81 -3.00
C PHE A 72 1.77 5.29 -2.81
N VAL A 73 1.01 4.72 -1.86
CA VAL A 73 0.98 3.27 -1.61
C VAL A 73 0.54 2.49 -2.85
N ILE A 74 -0.42 3.00 -3.62
CA ILE A 74 -0.90 2.35 -4.85
C ILE A 74 0.19 2.33 -5.93
N ILE A 75 0.91 3.44 -6.12
CA ILE A 75 2.01 3.50 -7.10
C ILE A 75 3.18 2.60 -6.66
N VAL A 76 3.52 2.58 -5.37
CA VAL A 76 4.53 1.64 -4.83
C VAL A 76 4.08 0.18 -5.01
N SER A 77 2.79 -0.11 -4.83
CA SER A 77 2.23 -1.44 -5.07
C SER A 77 2.39 -1.87 -6.53
N GLU A 78 2.16 -0.95 -7.47
CA GLU A 78 2.37 -1.20 -8.89
C GLU A 78 3.83 -1.51 -9.21
N GLU A 79 4.78 -0.74 -8.69
CA GLU A 79 6.22 -1.04 -8.85
C GLU A 79 6.60 -2.37 -8.20
N ALA A 80 6.01 -2.69 -7.05
CA ALA A 80 6.27 -3.94 -6.33
C ALA A 80 5.75 -5.19 -7.06
N ARG A 81 4.81 -5.06 -8.00
CA ARG A 81 4.34 -6.17 -8.84
C ARG A 81 5.47 -6.75 -9.69
N ASP A 82 6.35 -5.89 -10.19
CA ASP A 82 7.51 -6.29 -10.99
C ASP A 82 8.55 -7.09 -10.17
N HIS A 83 8.37 -7.15 -8.84
CA HIS A 83 9.24 -7.87 -7.90
C HIS A 83 8.54 -9.05 -7.19
N ASN A 84 7.39 -9.53 -7.69
CA ASN A 84 6.57 -10.58 -7.05
C ASN A 84 6.06 -10.24 -5.63
N GLU A 85 6.10 -8.97 -5.23
CA GLU A 85 5.68 -8.50 -3.90
C GLU A 85 4.34 -7.74 -3.93
N GLY A 86 3.76 -7.53 -5.12
CA GLY A 86 2.54 -6.74 -5.33
C GLY A 86 1.26 -7.27 -4.64
N SER A 87 1.30 -8.45 -4.03
CA SER A 87 0.16 -9.06 -3.31
C SER A 87 0.23 -8.93 -1.79
N ASP A 88 1.41 -8.69 -1.19
CA ASP A 88 1.57 -8.57 0.26
C ASP A 88 1.45 -7.10 0.70
N CYS A 89 0.23 -6.72 1.06
CA CYS A 89 -0.08 -5.35 1.48
C CYS A 89 0.72 -4.87 2.69
N TYR A 90 1.19 -5.77 3.57
CA TYR A 90 2.00 -5.37 4.73
C TYR A 90 3.42 -5.00 4.30
N VAL A 91 4.05 -5.81 3.45
CA VAL A 91 5.38 -5.52 2.91
C VAL A 91 5.36 -4.21 2.13
N ILE A 92 4.40 -4.04 1.23
CA ILE A 92 4.21 -2.81 0.46
C ILE A 92 4.05 -1.61 1.39
N ARG A 93 3.25 -1.72 2.44
CA ARG A 93 3.00 -0.60 3.36
C ARG A 93 4.21 -0.24 4.22
N ILE A 94 5.02 -1.23 4.61
CA ILE A 94 6.31 -0.99 5.29
C ILE A 94 7.24 -0.20 4.36
N VAL A 95 7.38 -0.66 3.12
CA VAL A 95 8.25 -0.02 2.11
C VAL A 95 7.76 1.38 1.77
N ALA A 96 6.46 1.55 1.52
CA ALA A 96 5.86 2.85 1.26
C ALA A 96 6.07 3.83 2.43
N ASN A 97 5.92 3.40 3.68
CA ASN A 97 6.22 4.26 4.83
C ASN A 97 7.70 4.68 4.87
N ALA A 98 8.61 3.75 4.60
CA ALA A 98 10.05 4.04 4.59
C ALA A 98 10.41 5.07 3.50
N LEU A 99 9.87 4.89 2.29
CA LEU A 99 10.07 5.81 1.17
C LEU A 99 9.42 7.18 1.42
N TRP A 100 8.19 7.20 1.92
CA TRP A 100 7.48 8.44 2.22
C TRP A 100 8.20 9.29 3.27
N ARG A 101 8.74 8.66 4.32
CA ARG A 101 9.54 9.37 5.34
C ARG A 101 10.78 10.02 4.76
N ARG A 102 11.44 9.36 3.79
CA ARG A 102 12.64 9.85 3.10
C ARG A 102 12.34 10.85 1.98
N SER A 103 11.11 10.91 1.49
CA SER A 103 10.73 11.81 0.42
C SER A 103 10.69 13.29 0.85
N THR A 104 11.04 14.16 -0.09
CA THR A 104 11.09 15.61 0.11
C THR A 104 9.69 16.20 0.22
N ARG A 105 9.59 17.43 0.72
CA ARG A 105 8.32 18.17 0.77
C ARG A 105 7.70 18.33 -0.62
N PHE A 106 8.51 18.62 -1.64
CA PHE A 106 8.06 18.76 -3.03
C PHE A 106 7.46 17.46 -3.56
N GLN A 107 8.17 16.34 -3.39
CA GLN A 107 7.69 15.02 -3.78
C GLN A 107 6.35 14.67 -3.12
N LYS A 108 6.18 14.98 -1.83
CA LYS A 108 4.90 14.76 -1.14
C LYS A 108 3.79 15.66 -1.67
N ASN A 109 4.13 16.91 -2.02
CA ASN A 109 3.18 17.87 -2.55
C ASN A 109 2.58 17.41 -3.89
N ASP A 110 3.38 16.79 -4.76
CA ASP A 110 2.89 16.21 -6.01
C ASP A 110 1.79 15.17 -5.75
N TYR A 111 1.99 14.29 -4.77
CA TYR A 111 0.96 13.32 -4.39
C TYR A 111 -0.28 13.96 -3.75
N ILE A 112 -0.12 15.06 -3.02
CA ILE A 112 -1.25 15.80 -2.44
C ILE A 112 -2.08 16.45 -3.55
N GLN A 113 -1.43 17.09 -4.53
CA GLN A 113 -2.11 17.66 -5.71
C GLN A 113 -2.83 16.58 -6.52
N LEU A 114 -2.17 15.44 -6.74
CA LEU A 114 -2.79 14.32 -7.43
C LEU A 114 -4.05 13.83 -6.69
N ALA A 115 -4.00 13.76 -5.35
CA ALA A 115 -5.16 13.38 -4.56
C ALA A 115 -6.32 14.37 -4.71
N GLN A 116 -6.05 15.67 -4.78
CA GLN A 116 -7.09 16.68 -5.05
C GLN A 116 -7.75 16.44 -6.41
N ILE A 117 -6.97 16.19 -7.47
CA ILE A 117 -7.47 15.92 -8.83
C ILE A 117 -8.33 14.65 -8.87
N VAL A 118 -7.89 13.57 -8.21
CA VAL A 118 -8.62 12.30 -8.19
C VAL A 118 -9.95 12.46 -7.45
N ASN A 119 -9.95 13.18 -6.33
CA ASN A 119 -11.15 13.35 -5.51
C ASN A 119 -12.15 14.34 -6.12
N SER A 120 -11.68 15.39 -6.82
CA SER A 120 -12.57 16.33 -7.54
C SER A 120 -13.26 15.69 -8.73
N SER A 121 -12.58 14.74 -9.39
CA SER A 121 -13.13 13.98 -10.52
C SER A 121 -14.14 12.89 -10.14
N SER A 122 -14.37 12.63 -8.86
CA SER A 122 -15.23 11.55 -8.36
C SER A 122 -16.55 12.05 -7.73
N ARG A 123 -16.79 13.37 -7.76
CA ARG A 123 -18.08 14.00 -7.44
C ARG A 123 -18.84 14.26 -8.73
#